data_AF-A0A397JI22-F1
#
_entry.id   AF-A0A397JI22-F1
#
_cell.length_a   1.000
_cell.length_b   1.000
_cell.length_c   1.000
_cell.angle_alpha   90.00
_cell.angle_beta   90.00
_cell.angle_gamma   90.00
#
_symmetry.space_group_name_H-M   'P 1'
#
loop_
_entity.id
_entity.type
_entity.pdbx_description
1 polymer ?
#
loop_
_entity_poly.entity_id
_entity_poly.type
_entity_poly.pdbx_seq_one_letter_code
_entity_poly.pdbx_strand_id
1 'polypeptide(L)'
;MNRKSILSIYRQLLREVHKQYTLQNNNPYWKLELIKIFRQNQNVNDKELLVKSNQDAFDLLSFLKSNRRYSELMAQSNKLYGLTEQQRIEKTANRVGLKTPSDQDILLPFESMPS
;
A
#
# COMPACT_ATOMS: atom_id res chain seq x y z
N MET A 1 -14.37 -19.29 -20.04
CA MET A 1 -14.49 -17.87 -19.64
C MET A 1 -14.72 -17.01 -20.88
N ASN A 2 -15.68 -16.07 -20.88
CA ASN A 2 -16.04 -15.29 -22.08
C ASN A 2 -15.06 -14.12 -22.29
N ARG A 3 -14.72 -13.76 -23.54
CA ARG A 3 -13.83 -12.63 -23.91
C ARG A 3 -14.25 -11.31 -23.23
N LYS A 4 -15.55 -11.07 -23.07
CA LYS A 4 -16.09 -9.90 -22.36
C LYS A 4 -15.68 -9.86 -20.87
N SER A 5 -15.65 -11.03 -20.21
CA SER A 5 -15.25 -11.18 -18.81
C SER A 5 -13.75 -10.87 -18.63
N ILE A 6 -12.90 -11.38 -19.53
CA ILE A 6 -11.46 -11.15 -19.52
C ILE A 6 -11.13 -9.66 -19.65
N LEU A 7 -11.77 -8.97 -20.61
CA LEU A 7 -11.61 -7.52 -20.77
C LEU A 7 -12.08 -6.73 -19.55
N SER A 8 -13.11 -7.21 -18.84
CA SER A 8 -13.56 -6.61 -17.60
C SER A 8 -12.51 -6.73 -16.49
N ILE A 9 -11.95 -7.93 -16.31
CA ILE A 9 -10.89 -8.19 -15.32
C ILE A 9 -9.67 -7.34 -15.62
N TYR A 10 -9.23 -7.32 -16.87
CA TYR A 10 -8.11 -6.48 -17.31
C TYR A 10 -8.30 -5.00 -16.96
N ARG A 11 -9.48 -4.43 -17.26
CA ARG A 11 -9.80 -3.04 -16.92
C ARG A 11 -9.82 -2.81 -15.40
N GLN A 12 -10.30 -3.78 -14.63
CA GLN A 12 -10.29 -3.68 -13.16
C GLN A 12 -8.86 -3.72 -12.61
N LEU A 13 -8.02 -4.61 -13.14
CA LEU A 13 -6.60 -4.71 -12.80
C LEU A 13 -5.86 -3.40 -13.08
N LEU A 14 -6.02 -2.84 -14.28
CA LEU A 14 -5.43 -1.54 -14.62
C LEU A 14 -5.85 -0.43 -13.66
N ARG A 15 -7.11 -0.41 -13.26
CA ARG A 15 -7.62 0.60 -12.30
C ARG A 15 -7.03 0.41 -10.90
N GLU A 16 -6.93 -0.82 -10.42
CA GLU A 16 -6.34 -1.10 -9.10
C GLU A 16 -4.84 -0.82 -9.09
N VAL A 17 -4.10 -1.24 -10.13
CA VAL A 17 -2.66 -0.93 -10.26
C VAL A 17 -2.43 0.57 -10.32
N HIS A 18 -3.24 1.30 -11.09
CA HIS A 18 -3.12 2.74 -11.18
C HIS A 18 -3.35 3.43 -9.83
N LYS A 19 -4.38 3.01 -9.08
CA LYS A 19 -4.69 3.55 -7.75
C LYS A 19 -3.59 3.31 -6.74
N GLN A 20 -3.05 2.09 -6.70
CA GLN A 20 -2.13 1.68 -5.64
C GLN A 20 -0.68 2.06 -5.95
N TYR A 21 -0.22 1.90 -7.19
CA TYR A 21 1.20 2.03 -7.52
C TYR A 21 1.53 3.26 -8.36
N THR A 22 0.63 3.67 -9.27
CA THR A 22 0.92 4.81 -10.15
C THR A 22 0.60 6.14 -9.48
N LEU A 23 -0.54 6.28 -8.81
CA LEU A 23 -0.89 7.54 -8.14
C LEU A 23 0.01 7.84 -6.94
N GLN A 24 0.41 6.82 -6.17
CA GLN A 24 1.25 7.02 -4.98
C GLN A 24 2.70 7.33 -5.34
N ASN A 25 3.29 6.61 -6.29
CA ASN A 25 4.73 6.70 -6.60
C ASN A 25 5.04 7.47 -7.89
N ASN A 26 4.02 8.02 -8.57
CA ASN A 26 4.09 8.66 -9.89
C ASN A 26 4.85 7.83 -10.95
N ASN A 27 4.85 6.50 -10.82
CA ASN A 27 5.60 5.60 -11.68
C ASN A 27 4.64 4.76 -12.56
N PRO A 28 4.70 4.89 -13.90
CA PRO A 28 3.84 4.14 -14.82
C PRO A 28 4.32 2.71 -15.08
N TYR A 29 5.48 2.29 -14.57
CA TYR A 29 6.11 1.00 -14.86
C TYR A 29 5.16 -0.19 -14.74
N TRP A 30 4.48 -0.33 -13.60
CA TRP A 30 3.56 -1.46 -13.35
C TRP A 30 2.36 -1.49 -14.30
N LYS A 31 1.87 -0.31 -14.70
CA LYS A 31 0.81 -0.20 -15.70
C LYS A 31 1.30 -0.68 -17.06
N LEU A 32 2.50 -0.26 -17.47
CA LEU A 32 3.10 -0.64 -18.76
C LEU A 32 3.39 -2.14 -18.83
N GLU A 33 3.92 -2.72 -17.75
CA GLU A 33 4.21 -4.16 -17.69
C GLU A 33 2.92 -4.99 -17.77
N LEU A 34 1.85 -4.56 -17.10
CA LEU A 34 0.56 -5.23 -17.21
C LEU A 34 0.02 -5.18 -18.65
N ILE A 35 0.10 -4.03 -19.33
CA ILE A 35 -0.30 -3.90 -20.73
C ILE A 35 0.51 -4.83 -21.63
N LYS A 36 1.82 -4.91 -21.40
CA LYS A 36 2.74 -5.76 -22.16
C LYS A 36 2.38 -7.24 -22.02
N ILE A 37 2.15 -7.73 -20.81
CA ILE A 37 1.76 -9.13 -20.55
C ILE A 37 0.44 -9.47 -21.28
N PHE A 38 -0.57 -8.61 -21.17
CA PHE A 38 -1.86 -8.86 -21.82
C PHE A 38 -1.77 -8.81 -23.36
N ARG A 39 -0.89 -7.99 -23.92
CA ARG A 39 -0.62 -7.96 -25.36
C ARG A 39 0.14 -9.20 -25.84
N GLN A 40 1.10 -9.68 -25.07
CA GLN A 40 1.84 -10.91 -25.38
C GLN A 40 0.92 -12.13 -25.42
N ASN A 41 -0.03 -12.20 -24.48
CA ASN A 41 -0.99 -13.31 -24.41
C ASN A 41 -2.17 -13.18 -25.40
N GLN A 42 -2.23 -12.11 -26.21
CA GLN A 42 -3.35 -11.89 -27.14
C GLN A 42 -3.41 -12.89 -28.30
N ASN A 43 -2.25 -13.36 -28.75
CA ASN A 43 -2.12 -14.25 -29.92
C ASN A 43 -1.85 -15.71 -29.55
N VAL A 44 -1.90 -16.05 -28.25
CA VAL A 44 -1.71 -17.43 -27.79
C VAL A 44 -2.96 -18.24 -28.12
N ASN A 45 -2.78 -19.32 -28.89
CA ASN A 45 -3.89 -20.18 -29.34
C ASN A 45 -4.09 -21.41 -28.45
N ASP A 46 -3.23 -21.57 -27.44
CA ASP A 46 -3.32 -22.65 -26.46
C ASP A 46 -4.39 -22.34 -25.40
N LYS A 47 -5.42 -23.19 -25.36
CA LYS A 47 -6.59 -23.02 -24.49
C LYS A 47 -6.24 -23.20 -23.02
N GLU A 48 -5.32 -24.10 -22.68
CA GLU A 48 -4.96 -24.35 -21.28
C GLU A 48 -4.21 -23.17 -20.69
N LEU A 49 -3.24 -22.65 -21.45
CA LEU A 49 -2.48 -21.45 -21.12
C LEU A 49 -3.39 -20.23 -20.92
N LEU A 50 -4.38 -20.05 -21.78
CA LEU A 50 -5.36 -18.98 -21.64
C LEU A 50 -6.23 -19.14 -20.38
N VAL A 51 -6.70 -20.35 -20.07
CA VAL A 51 -7.48 -20.59 -18.85
C VAL A 51 -6.65 -20.26 -17.61
N LYS A 52 -5.40 -20.73 -17.56
CA LYS A 52 -4.47 -20.45 -16.46
C LYS A 52 -4.20 -18.95 -16.32
N SER A 53 -3.83 -18.28 -17.41
CA SER A 53 -3.56 -16.84 -17.38
C SER A 53 -4.77 -16.01 -16.93
N ASN A 54 -5.99 -16.44 -17.27
CA ASN A 54 -7.20 -15.77 -16.81
C ASN A 54 -7.46 -15.98 -15.33
N GLN A 55 -7.17 -17.18 -14.82
CA GLN A 55 -7.27 -17.49 -13.40
C GLN A 55 -6.25 -16.66 -12.62
N ASP A 56 -5.00 -16.63 -13.07
CA ASP A 56 -3.92 -15.82 -12.47
C ASP A 56 -4.30 -14.33 -12.42
N ALA A 57 -4.92 -13.79 -13.49
CA ALA A 57 -5.39 -12.42 -13.51
C ALA A 57 -6.53 -12.15 -12.51
N PHE A 58 -7.43 -13.11 -12.31
CA PHE A 58 -8.49 -13.01 -11.33
C PHE A 58 -7.96 -13.07 -9.89
N ASP A 59 -7.03 -13.98 -9.63
CA ASP A 59 -6.41 -14.16 -8.32
C ASP A 59 -5.58 -12.92 -7.94
N LEU A 60 -4.81 -12.39 -8.89
CA LEU A 60 -4.07 -11.13 -8.71
C LEU A 60 -5.02 -9.96 -8.43
N LEU A 61 -6.13 -9.84 -9.16
CA LEU A 61 -7.12 -8.79 -8.90
C LEU A 61 -7.71 -8.91 -7.49
N SER A 62 -8.01 -10.13 -7.05
CA SER A 62 -8.56 -10.41 -5.72
C SER A 62 -7.55 -10.05 -4.63
N PHE A 63 -6.28 -10.43 -4.82
CA PHE A 63 -5.18 -10.07 -3.93
C PHE A 63 -4.99 -8.55 -3.82
N LEU A 64 -4.97 -7.83 -4.93
CA LEU A 64 -4.80 -6.37 -4.91
C LEU A 64 -5.96 -5.67 -4.18
N LYS A 65 -7.19 -6.14 -4.38
CA LYS A 65 -8.36 -5.59 -3.68
C LYS A 65 -8.30 -5.89 -2.17
N SER A 66 -7.96 -7.11 -1.78
CA SER A 66 -7.87 -7.48 -0.37
C SER A 66 -6.73 -6.74 0.33
N ASN A 67 -5.58 -6.56 -0.32
CA ASN A 67 -4.45 -5.82 0.24
C ASN A 67 -4.79 -4.33 0.47
N ARG A 68 -5.44 -3.68 -0.50
CA ARG A 68 -5.93 -2.31 -0.32
C ARG A 68 -6.93 -2.23 0.83
N ARG A 69 -7.90 -3.15 0.88
CA ARG A 69 -8.92 -3.16 1.93
C ARG A 69 -8.30 -3.40 3.31
N TYR A 70 -7.32 -4.30 3.41
CA TYR A 70 -6.57 -4.54 4.62
C TYR A 70 -5.86 -3.26 5.09
N SER A 71 -5.19 -2.55 4.17
CA SER A 71 -4.53 -1.28 4.47
C SER A 71 -5.52 -0.21 4.95
N GLU A 72 -6.69 -0.09 4.30
CA GLU A 72 -7.78 0.80 4.72
C GLU A 72 -8.28 0.46 6.14
N LEU A 73 -8.46 -0.83 6.44
CA LEU A 73 -8.92 -1.29 7.75
C LEU A 73 -7.87 -1.04 8.84
N MET A 74 -6.60 -1.30 8.55
CA MET A 74 -5.50 -0.99 9.48
C MET A 74 -5.40 0.51 9.77
N ALA A 75 -5.70 1.36 8.77
CA ALA A 75 -5.77 2.80 8.97
C ALA A 75 -6.92 3.23 9.89
N GLN A 76 -8.06 2.54 9.81
CA GLN A 76 -9.23 2.83 10.63
C GLN A 76 -9.14 2.25 12.05
N SER A 77 -8.58 1.05 12.21
CA SER A 77 -8.53 0.36 13.50
C SER A 77 -7.44 0.91 14.42
N ASN A 78 -6.33 1.37 13.86
CA ASN A 78 -5.22 1.92 14.64
C ASN A 78 -5.47 3.41 14.92
N LYS A 79 -5.81 3.77 16.16
CA LYS A 79 -5.84 5.16 16.66
C LYS A 79 -4.49 5.92 16.52
N LEU A 80 -3.44 5.22 16.12
CA LEU A 80 -2.09 5.71 15.94
C LEU A 80 -1.65 5.77 14.46
N TYR A 81 -2.49 5.32 13.52
CA TYR A 81 -2.15 5.33 12.10
C TYR A 81 -2.10 6.77 11.58
N GLY A 82 -1.00 7.16 10.94
CA GLY A 82 -0.77 8.52 10.47
C GLY A 82 -0.23 9.51 11.51
N LEU A 83 0.04 9.07 12.76
CA LEU A 83 0.80 9.88 13.69
C LEU A 83 2.29 9.87 13.32
N THR A 84 2.95 11.01 13.44
CA THR A 84 4.41 11.08 13.34
C THR A 84 5.05 10.36 14.53
N GLU A 85 6.32 9.94 14.38
CA GLU A 85 7.07 9.23 15.43
C GLU A 85 6.98 9.97 16.79
N GLN A 86 7.14 11.30 16.78
CA GLN A 86 6.99 12.16 17.95
C GLN A 86 5.61 12.05 18.61
N GLN A 87 4.53 12.15 17.83
CA GLN A 87 3.17 12.04 18.36
C GLN A 87 2.87 10.64 18.93
N ARG A 88 3.55 9.62 18.38
CA ARG A 88 3.47 8.24 18.89
C ARG A 88 4.18 8.11 20.24
N ILE A 89 5.36 8.70 20.39
CA ILE A 89 6.12 8.76 21.65
C ILE A 89 5.30 9.52 22.71
N GLU A 90 4.69 10.64 22.34
CA GLU A 90 3.89 11.46 23.24
C GLU A 90 2.64 10.74 23.77
N LYS A 91 1.87 10.10 22.88
CA LYS A 91 0.72 9.30 23.32
C LYS A 91 1.11 8.11 24.18
N THR A 92 2.29 7.53 23.95
CA THR A 92 2.79 6.40 24.74
C THR A 92 3.27 6.86 26.12
N ALA A 93 3.98 7.98 26.20
CA ALA A 93 4.39 8.60 27.46
C ALA A 93 3.17 8.98 28.32
N ASN A 94 2.17 9.64 27.71
CA ASN A 94 0.94 10.03 28.40
C ASN A 94 0.15 8.83 28.94
N ARG A 95 0.24 7.65 28.30
CA ARG A 95 -0.44 6.43 28.76
C ARG A 95 0.13 5.90 30.08
N VAL A 96 1.39 6.18 30.37
CA VAL A 96 2.06 5.81 31.63
C VAL A 96 2.21 7.00 32.59
N GLY A 97 1.52 8.12 32.31
CA GLY A 97 1.58 9.33 33.13
C GLY A 97 2.88 10.12 33.00
N LEU A 98 3.70 9.82 31.99
CA LEU A 98 4.95 10.53 31.70
C LEU A 98 4.71 11.62 30.65
N LYS A 99 5.44 12.74 30.75
CA LYS A 99 5.46 13.78 29.71
C LYS A 99 6.71 13.60 28.84
N THR A 100 6.56 13.79 27.54
CA THR A 100 7.71 13.79 26.62
C THR A 100 8.52 15.07 26.85
N PRO A 101 9.86 14.98 26.96
CA PRO A 101 10.71 16.16 27.08
C PRO A 101 10.51 17.08 25.88
N SER A 102 10.38 18.38 26.14
CA SER A 102 10.36 19.40 25.11
C SER A 102 11.79 19.76 24.69
N ASP A 103 11.98 20.31 23.49
CA ASP A 103 13.30 20.77 23.03
C ASP A 103 13.93 21.81 23.98
N GLN A 104 13.12 22.48 24.80
CA GLN A 104 13.56 23.42 25.83
C GLN A 104 14.17 22.72 27.07
N ASP A 105 13.77 21.47 27.36
CA ASP A 105 14.29 20.69 28.48
C ASP A 105 15.68 20.10 28.17
N ILE A 106 16.00 19.90 26.89
CA ILE A 106 17.30 19.39 26.41
C ILE A 106 18.39 20.48 26.52
N LEU A 107 17.99 21.75 26.56
CA LEU A 107 18.87 22.92 26.63
C LEU A 107 19.19 23.39 28.06
N LEU A 108 18.72 22.68 29.10
CA LEU A 108 19.16 22.99 30.46
C LEU A 108 20.67 22.70 30.59
N PRO A 109 21.50 23.74 30.78
CA PRO A 109 22.94 23.62 30.64
C PRO A 109 23.52 22.83 31.82
N PHE A 110 24.58 22.08 31.53
CA PHE A 110 25.51 21.46 32.48
C PHE A 110 26.25 22.49 33.38
N GLU A 111 25.66 23.64 33.69
CA GLU A 111 26.32 24.78 34.34
C GLU A 111 26.10 24.87 35.86
N SER A 112 25.49 23.88 36.51
CA SER A 112 25.38 23.88 37.97
C SER A 112 25.87 22.58 38.60
N MET A 113 27.18 22.30 38.48
CA MET A 113 27.87 21.50 39.48
C MET A 113 28.83 22.41 40.27
N PRO A 114 28.58 22.66 41.57
CA PRO A 114 29.54 23.37 42.41
C PRO A 114 30.79 22.50 42.58
N SER A 115 31.96 23.13 42.39
CA SER A 115 33.29 22.54 42.58
C SER A 115 33.59 22.24 44.05
#